data_AF-A0A975JNW1-F1
#
_entry.id   AF-A0A975JNW1-F1
#
_cell.length_a   1.000
_cell.length_b   1.000
_cell.length_c   1.000
_cell.angle_alpha   90.00
_cell.angle_beta   90.00
_cell.angle_gamma   90.00
#
_symmetry.space_group_name_H-M   'P 1'
#
loop_
_entity.id
_entity.type
_entity.pdbx_description
1 polymer ?
#
loop_
_entity_poly.entity_id
_entity_poly.type
_entity_poly.pdbx_seq_one_letter_code
_entity_poly.pdbx_strand_id
1 'polypeptide(L)'
;MTDSKPSNWPIVVMIAWYVVLLAGSAGIFLIGLMFGSEAYRGRPMPIIEWLLIGGPLVLNAALLATTIWLWNTGRRTASIALTGASLIVVVGLVALGGLLVL
;
A
#
# COMPACT_ATOMS: atom_id res chain seq x y z
N MET A 1 39.19 -13.83 2.07
CA MET A 1 37.80 -13.68 2.55
C MET A 1 37.02 -13.05 1.41
N THR A 2 36.15 -13.80 0.75
CA THR A 2 35.26 -13.25 -0.27
C THR A 2 34.21 -12.40 0.44
N ASP A 3 34.36 -11.07 0.35
CA ASP A 3 33.32 -10.11 0.75
C ASP A 3 32.10 -10.33 -0.14
N SER A 4 31.20 -11.22 0.28
CA SER A 4 29.89 -11.34 -0.34
C SER A 4 29.14 -10.04 -0.06
N LYS A 5 28.95 -9.23 -1.11
CA LYS A 5 28.08 -8.05 -1.03
C LYS A 5 26.76 -8.48 -0.36
N PRO A 6 26.29 -7.75 0.67
CA PRO A 6 25.04 -8.10 1.32
C PRO A 6 23.92 -8.17 0.27
N SER A 7 23.15 -9.27 0.31
CA SER A 7 22.09 -9.54 -0.66
C SER A 7 21.01 -8.46 -0.62
N ASN A 8 20.73 -7.85 -1.78
CA ASN A 8 19.67 -6.86 -1.95
C ASN A 8 18.30 -7.48 -2.23
N TRP A 9 18.20 -8.81 -2.31
CA TRP A 9 16.95 -9.50 -2.56
C TRP A 9 15.80 -9.15 -1.60
N PRO A 10 16.03 -8.97 -0.27
CA PRO A 10 14.93 -8.67 0.64
C PRO A 10 14.25 -7.33 0.35
N ILE A 11 14.99 -6.28 -0.01
CA ILE A 11 14.37 -5.00 -0.38
C ILE A 11 13.61 -5.10 -1.69
N VAL A 12 14.10 -5.86 -2.67
CA VAL A 12 13.39 -6.06 -3.93
C VAL A 12 12.02 -6.70 -3.69
N VAL A 13 11.94 -7.71 -2.82
CA VAL A 13 10.68 -8.37 -2.45
C VAL A 13 9.74 -7.39 -1.73
N MET A 14 10.25 -6.60 -0.78
CA MET A 14 9.43 -5.59 -0.07
C MET A 14 8.90 -4.51 -1.02
N ILE A 15 9.72 -4.02 -1.95
CA ILE A 15 9.29 -3.04 -2.96
C ILE A 15 8.20 -3.66 -3.86
N ALA A 16 8.42 -4.88 -4.36
CA ALA A 16 7.46 -5.57 -5.20
C ALA A 16 6.10 -5.72 -4.51
N TRP A 17 6.09 -6.04 -3.21
CA TRP A 17 4.86 -6.09 -2.40
C TRP A 17 4.11 -4.76 -2.41
N TYR A 18 4.77 -3.64 -2.11
CA TYR A 18 4.10 -2.34 -2.11
C TYR A 18 3.68 -1.88 -3.51
N VAL A 19 4.39 -2.27 -4.57
CA VAL A 19 3.97 -2.00 -5.94
C VAL A 19 2.65 -2.71 -6.26
N VAL A 20 2.48 -3.96 -5.80
CA VAL A 20 1.21 -4.68 -5.93
C VAL A 20 0.09 -3.98 -5.16
N LEU A 21 0.34 -3.53 -3.92
CA LEU A 21 -0.64 -2.76 -3.14
C LEU A 21 -1.00 -1.42 -3.80
N LEU A 22 -0.03 -0.72 -4.39
CA LEU A 22 -0.25 0.49 -5.15
C LEU A 22 -1.09 0.26 -6.39
N ALA A 23 -0.81 -0.78 -7.16
CA ALA A 23 -1.60 -1.14 -8.33
C ALA A 23 -3.06 -1.48 -7.95
N GLY A 24 -3.25 -2.26 -6.88
CA GLY A 24 -4.58 -2.60 -6.37
C GLY A 24 -5.36 -1.37 -5.88
N SER A 25 -4.72 -0.53 -5.07
CA SER A 25 -5.35 0.71 -4.58
C SER A 25 -5.58 1.74 -5.67
N ALA A 26 -4.73 1.80 -6.70
CA ALA A 26 -4.96 2.62 -7.90
C ALA A 26 -6.18 2.16 -8.68
N GLY A 27 -6.37 0.84 -8.82
CA GLY A 27 -7.59 0.28 -9.43
C GLY A 27 -8.85 0.69 -8.66
N ILE A 28 -8.85 0.53 -7.34
CA ILE A 28 -9.97 0.95 -6.48
C ILE A 28 -10.20 2.46 -6.58
N PHE A 29 -9.12 3.24 -6.62
CA PHE A 29 -9.19 4.69 -6.76
C PHE A 29 -9.88 5.10 -8.06
N LEU A 30 -9.48 4.51 -9.20
CA LEU A 30 -10.09 4.79 -10.50
C LEU A 30 -11.56 4.37 -10.55
N ILE A 31 -11.91 3.23 -9.96
CA ILE A 31 -13.30 2.77 -9.83
C ILE A 31 -14.10 3.76 -8.97
N GLY A 32 -13.55 4.17 -7.83
CA GLY A 32 -14.17 5.15 -6.94
C GLY A 32 -14.37 6.52 -7.62
N LEU A 33 -13.43 6.96 -8.45
CA LEU A 33 -13.58 8.17 -9.26
C LEU A 33 -14.69 8.03 -10.30
N MET A 34 -14.80 6.88 -10.97
CA MET A 34 -15.84 6.62 -11.94
C MET A 34 -17.22 6.75 -11.29
N PHE A 35 -17.48 6.04 -10.19
CA PHE A 35 -18.76 6.11 -9.47
C PHE A 35 -18.99 7.47 -8.78
N GLY A 36 -17.94 8.07 -8.22
CA GLY A 36 -18.02 9.40 -7.61
C GLY A 36 -18.38 10.48 -8.64
N SER A 37 -17.86 10.38 -9.86
CA SER A 37 -18.18 11.34 -10.93
C SER A 37 -19.65 11.30 -11.34
N GLU A 38 -20.29 10.13 -11.28
CA GLU A 38 -21.71 9.97 -11.54
C GLU A 38 -22.56 10.47 -10.36
N ALA A 39 -22.17 10.09 -9.13
CA ALA A 39 -22.89 10.46 -7.91
C ALA A 39 -22.86 11.99 -7.65
N TYR A 40 -21.77 12.66 -8.01
CA TYR A 40 -21.55 14.08 -7.77
C TYR A 40 -21.65 14.94 -9.03
N ARG A 41 -22.40 14.49 -10.05
CA ARG A 41 -22.53 15.22 -11.31
C ARG A 41 -23.07 16.64 -11.07
N GLY A 42 -22.21 17.65 -11.29
CA GLY A 42 -22.54 19.07 -11.08
C GLY A 42 -22.41 19.59 -9.65
N ARG A 43 -21.85 18.81 -8.71
CA ARG A 43 -21.55 19.22 -7.33
C ARG A 43 -20.13 18.78 -6.96
N PRO A 44 -19.40 19.53 -6.11
CA PRO A 44 -18.08 19.08 -5.66
C PRO A 44 -18.22 17.85 -4.76
N MET A 45 -17.37 16.85 -5.00
CA MET A 45 -17.27 15.68 -4.14
C MET A 45 -16.69 16.07 -2.76
N PRO A 46 -17.31 15.61 -1.64
CA PRO A 46 -16.82 15.91 -0.30
C PRO A 46 -15.38 15.45 -0.08
N ILE A 47 -14.60 16.22 0.68
CA ILE A 47 -13.19 15.89 0.95
C ILE A 47 -13.02 14.55 1.68
N ILE A 48 -14.01 14.17 2.49
CA ILE A 48 -14.01 12.89 3.20
C ILE A 48 -14.01 11.72 2.22
N GLU A 49 -14.74 11.82 1.11
CA GLU A 49 -14.79 10.75 0.12
C GLU A 49 -13.52 10.68 -0.73
N TRP A 50 -12.92 11.84 -1.04
CA TRP A 50 -11.58 11.89 -1.62
C TRP A 50 -10.54 11.20 -0.74
N LEU A 51 -10.62 11.40 0.58
CA LEU A 51 -9.75 10.74 1.54
C LEU A 51 -10.03 9.25 1.66
N LEU A 52 -11.29 8.81 1.57
CA LEU A 52 -11.63 7.39 1.62
C LEU A 52 -11.14 6.64 0.37
N ILE A 53 -11.25 7.25 -0.81
CA ILE A 53 -10.89 6.63 -2.09
C ILE A 53 -9.38 6.76 -2.36
N GLY A 54 -8.80 7.94 -2.10
CA GLY A 54 -7.39 8.26 -2.35
C GLY A 54 -6.45 7.96 -1.18
N GLY A 55 -6.96 7.89 0.04
CA GLY A 55 -6.18 7.64 1.26
C GLY A 55 -5.36 6.35 1.20
N PRO A 56 -5.93 5.20 0.79
CA PRO A 56 -5.18 3.96 0.64
C PRO A 56 -4.01 4.08 -0.36
N LEU A 57 -4.19 4.81 -1.46
CA LEU A 57 -3.15 5.02 -2.47
C LEU A 57 -1.97 5.82 -1.89
N VAL A 58 -2.28 6.94 -1.22
CA VAL A 58 -1.27 7.81 -0.59
C VAL A 58 -0.56 7.07 0.54
N LEU A 59 -1.28 6.29 1.34
CA LEU A 59 -0.71 5.49 2.42
C LEU A 59 0.27 4.45 1.88
N ASN A 60 -0.10 3.71 0.85
CA ASN A 60 0.78 2.71 0.23
C ASN A 60 2.04 3.35 -0.37
N ALA A 61 1.91 4.53 -0.99
CA ALA A 61 3.05 5.29 -1.50
C ALA A 61 3.99 5.74 -0.36
N ALA A 62 3.43 6.23 0.74
CA ALA A 62 4.18 6.63 1.92
C ALA A 62 4.90 5.44 2.59
N LEU A 63 4.25 4.28 2.69
CA LEU A 63 4.86 3.06 3.21
C LEU A 63 6.02 2.59 2.33
N LEU A 64 5.85 2.58 1.00
CA LEU A 64 6.94 2.26 0.06
C LEU A 64 8.14 3.20 0.22
N ALA A 65 7.89 4.51 0.23
CA ALA A 65 8.94 5.51 0.41
C ALA A 65 9.66 5.34 1.76
N THR A 66 8.90 5.05 2.82
CA THR A 66 9.44 4.82 4.17
C THR A 66 10.28 3.55 4.23
N THR A 67 9.84 2.46 3.58
CA THR A 67 10.60 1.20 3.47
C THR A 67 11.94 1.43 2.77
N ILE A 68 11.94 2.16 1.64
CA ILE A 68 13.18 2.50 0.91
C ILE A 68 14.10 3.35 1.79
N TRP A 69 13.55 4.36 2.47
CA TRP A 69 14.32 5.22 3.36
C TRP A 69 14.92 4.46 4.56
N LEU A 70 14.15 3.58 5.21
CA LEU A 70 14.61 2.75 6.31
C LEU A 70 15.72 1.78 5.88
N TRP A 71 15.61 1.24 4.66
CA TRP A 71 16.64 0.37 4.11
C TRP A 71 17.94 1.13 3.84
N ASN A 72 17.84 2.31 3.23
CA ASN A 72 19.00 3.16 2.90
C ASN A 72 19.70 3.70 4.15
N THR A 73 18.98 3.89 5.26
CA THR A 73 19.54 4.31 6.56
C THR A 73 20.05 3.15 7.41
N GLY A 74 20.08 1.92 6.87
CA GLY A 74 20.58 0.74 7.58
C GLY A 74 19.62 0.16 8.62
N ARG A 75 18.42 0.73 8.80
CA ARG A 75 17.39 0.28 9.74
C ARG A 75 16.56 -0.89 9.17
N ARG A 76 17.25 -1.96 8.76
CA ARG A 76 16.65 -3.11 8.05
C ARG A 76 15.53 -3.79 8.83
N THR A 77 15.70 -4.00 10.15
CA THR A 77 14.68 -4.61 11.00
C THR A 77 13.38 -3.81 11.02
N ALA A 78 13.46 -2.48 11.05
CA ALA A 78 12.28 -1.62 11.01
C ALA A 78 11.58 -1.69 9.65
N SER A 79 12.33 -1.74 8.55
CA SER A 79 11.78 -1.92 7.19
C SER A 79 11.02 -3.24 7.04
N ILE A 80 11.57 -4.32 7.59
CA ILE A 80 10.94 -5.65 7.56
C ILE A 80 9.69 -5.66 8.43
N ALA A 81 9.76 -5.11 9.65
CA ALA A 81 8.61 -5.00 10.54
C ALA A 81 7.47 -4.18 9.93
N LEU A 82 7.78 -3.07 9.26
CA LEU A 82 6.79 -2.25 8.56
C LEU A 82 6.09 -3.03 7.44
N THR A 83 6.86 -3.76 6.64
CA THR A 83 6.30 -4.60 5.57
C THR A 83 5.46 -5.74 6.13
N GLY A 84 5.93 -6.41 7.19
CA GLY A 84 5.18 -7.44 7.90
C GLY A 84 3.87 -6.92 8.48
N ALA A 85 3.86 -5.73 9.06
CA ALA A 85 2.64 -5.10 9.56
C ALA A 85 1.63 -4.84 8.43
N SER A 86 2.10 -4.35 7.27
CA SER A 86 1.22 -4.16 6.10
C SER A 86 0.59 -5.47 5.60
N LEU A 87 1.37 -6.56 5.61
CA LEU A 87 0.88 -7.90 5.25
C LEU A 87 -0.21 -8.38 6.21
N ILE A 88 -0.01 -8.23 7.52
CA ILE A 88 -1.00 -8.62 8.53
C ILE A 88 -2.30 -7.85 8.35
N VAL A 89 -2.23 -6.54 8.10
CA VAL A 89 -3.42 -5.71 7.86
C VAL A 89 -4.15 -6.16 6.61
N VAL A 90 -3.44 -6.37 5.48
CA VAL A 90 -4.07 -6.79 4.22
C VAL A 90 -4.69 -8.19 4.34
N VAL A 91 -3.95 -9.16 4.88
CA VAL A 91 -4.45 -10.52 5.09
C VAL A 91 -5.64 -10.52 6.06
N GLY A 92 -5.58 -9.73 7.14
CA GLY A 92 -6.69 -9.56 8.06
C GLY A 92 -7.94 -8.98 7.40
N LEU A 93 -7.78 -7.95 6.55
CA LEU A 93 -8.89 -7.37 5.79
C LEU A 93 -9.48 -8.35 4.78
N VAL A 94 -8.66 -9.12 4.07
CA VAL A 94 -9.13 -10.15 3.14
C VAL A 94 -9.86 -11.27 3.88
N ALA A 95 -9.35 -11.71 5.04
CA ALA A 95 -10.00 -12.73 5.85
C ALA A 95 -11.36 -12.26 6.39
N LEU A 96 -11.45 -11.01 6.87
CA LEU A 96 -12.71 -10.40 7.30
C LEU A 96 -13.68 -10.22 6.14
N GLY A 97 -13.21 -9.77 4.97
CA GLY A 97 -14.02 -9.65 3.77
C GLY A 97 -14.56 -10.99 3.29
N GLY A 98 -13.75 -12.04 3.32
CA GLY A 98 -14.18 -13.40 2.99
C GLY A 98 -15.19 -13.97 3.99
N LEU A 99 -15.06 -13.65 5.27
CA LEU A 99 -16.02 -14.06 6.30
C LEU A 99 -17.40 -13.39 6.13
N LEU A 100 -17.46 -12.15 5.65
CA LEU A 100 -18.71 -11.41 5.45
C LEU A 100 -19.50 -11.86 4.20
N VAL A 101 -18.92 -12.71 3.35
CA VAL A 101 -19.55 -13.22 2.11
C VAL A 101 -20.08 -14.66 2.28
N LEU A 102 -19.76 -15.33 3.40
CA LEU A 102 -20.25 -16.67 3.77
C LEU A 102 -21.45 -16.61 4.72
#